data_AF-A0A7R9J7K0-F1
#
_entry.id   AF-A0A7R9J7K0-F1
#
_cell.length_a   1.000
_cell.length_b   1.000
_cell.length_c   1.000
_cell.angle_alpha   90.00
_cell.angle_beta   90.00
_cell.angle_gamma   90.00
#
_symmetry.space_group_name_H-M   'P 1'
#
loop_
_entity.id
_entity.type
_entity.pdbx_description
1 polymer ?
#
loop_
_entity_poly.entity_id
_entity_poly.type
_entity_poly.pdbx_seq_one_letter_code
_entity_poly.pdbx_strand_id
1 'polypeptide(L)'
;MNLTNLDECIHVVDDGTSLEKVLQSITESGVQEDAFYVFDVGDIVRKYETFTTKLPRVKPFYAVKCNDNAIVLEVLATLGTNFDCASKGEINKVLDLGIDQSRILFANPAKPASHIRYAATVGVDLMTFDNESELHKVKSLYPNARLVIRVRCDADVAQCPLGLKFGCDILTEAPRLIRAARFLGLEVVGISFHVGSGCDDPPVFRRGIAAARKLFDYATTLGYNFDLLDLGGGYPGNTGTSIDKIADVINLALDEFFPDPSVKVIAEPGRFFVASAFALATNIHSKREVRNSDEKDGSITHVMYYINDGVYGAFNCCLYDHYYPLAIPLKNNGGKLTPSSVWGPTCDSMDQVVENINLPTMNIGDWFMFKDMGAYTMVAATTFNGFPSSKVHAIINEHYWQLLKDHFPLDEDRLVMGNMKFILGLDANGEGQDGVENWGIPVSQTSAMRRQEITMNKSSLPHLKQDNILEHCSPPPSAFLYEFVKLANALVVLSPTAEDGEIEVRISNEGGRTEHTLGDVNGGFKKSRRHFVAIAPSDFQTISSITRCVESSSSFYHQRAGLPQGTSETCLCGLACSATHPNLWRHRDESERLNNGHM
;
A
#
# COMPACT_ATOMS: atom_id res chain seq x y z
N MET A 1 12.60 33.77 5.35
CA MET A 1 11.71 32.76 5.95
C MET A 1 10.76 32.33 4.85
N ASN A 2 11.03 31.18 4.23
CA ASN A 2 10.06 30.56 3.35
C ASN A 2 8.92 30.09 4.24
N LEU A 3 7.69 30.54 3.97
CA LEU A 3 6.49 29.96 4.56
C LEU A 3 6.49 28.49 4.12
N THR A 4 6.94 27.62 5.01
CA THR A 4 6.85 26.16 4.87
C THR A 4 5.38 25.81 4.71
N ASN A 5 5.14 24.86 3.81
CA ASN A 5 3.82 24.35 3.49
C ASN A 5 3.10 24.00 4.80
N LEU A 6 1.98 24.67 5.13
CA LEU A 6 1.26 24.45 6.40
C LEU A 6 0.85 22.99 6.57
N ASP A 7 0.69 22.27 5.46
CA ASP A 7 0.41 20.83 5.40
C ASP A 7 1.56 19.94 5.93
N GLU A 8 2.75 20.51 6.18
CA GLU A 8 3.92 19.81 6.75
C GLU A 8 4.19 20.16 8.22
N CYS A 9 3.29 20.93 8.86
CA CYS A 9 3.41 21.32 10.26
C CYS A 9 2.59 20.39 11.18
N ILE A 10 3.02 20.28 12.43
CA ILE A 10 2.27 19.62 13.50
C ILE A 10 1.53 20.70 14.30
N HIS A 11 0.22 20.56 14.40
CA HIS A 11 -0.63 21.51 15.12
C HIS A 11 -0.82 21.10 16.57
N VAL A 12 -0.49 22.00 17.50
CA VAL A 12 -0.70 21.74 18.93
C VAL A 12 -2.17 21.96 19.30
N VAL A 13 -2.80 20.94 19.87
CA VAL A 13 -4.20 20.95 20.36
C VAL A 13 -4.23 20.84 21.88
N ASP A 14 -5.33 21.31 22.49
CA ASP A 14 -5.59 21.08 23.91
C ASP A 14 -5.64 19.57 24.22
N ASP A 15 -5.19 19.15 25.41
CA ASP A 15 -5.13 17.73 25.82
C ASP A 15 -6.48 16.99 25.79
N GLY A 16 -7.62 17.70 25.83
CA GLY A 16 -8.97 17.13 25.73
C GLY A 16 -9.52 16.97 24.31
N THR A 17 -8.72 17.31 23.30
CA THR A 17 -9.11 17.27 21.88
C THR A 17 -8.87 15.89 21.32
N SER A 18 -9.94 15.24 20.81
CA SER A 18 -9.83 13.95 20.13
C SER A 18 -9.76 14.13 18.61
N LEU A 19 -9.28 13.10 17.93
CA LEU A 19 -9.21 13.05 16.47
C LEU A 19 -10.59 13.32 15.84
N GLU A 20 -11.66 12.75 16.40
CA GLU A 20 -13.03 12.97 15.93
C GLU A 20 -13.46 14.44 16.02
N LYS A 21 -13.10 15.13 17.11
CA LYS A 21 -13.42 16.57 17.27
C LYS A 21 -12.70 17.41 16.22
N VAL A 22 -11.45 17.06 15.90
CA VAL A 22 -10.67 17.75 14.86
C VAL A 22 -11.28 17.53 13.48
N LEU A 23 -11.62 16.29 13.12
CA LEU A 23 -12.33 15.97 11.88
C LEU A 23 -13.64 16.76 11.78
N GLN A 24 -14.44 16.75 12.85
CA GLN A 24 -15.70 17.49 12.89
C GLN A 24 -15.47 18.99 12.69
N SER A 25 -14.46 19.57 13.34
CA SER A 25 -14.20 21.00 13.20
C SER A 25 -13.67 21.40 11.82
N ILE A 26 -12.84 20.58 11.18
CA ILE A 26 -12.36 20.82 9.81
C ILE A 26 -13.53 20.74 8.83
N THR A 27 -14.35 19.69 8.92
CA THR A 27 -15.51 19.53 8.03
C THR A 27 -16.59 20.60 8.24
N GLU A 28 -16.80 21.07 9.47
CA GLU A 28 -17.74 22.16 9.79
C GLU A 28 -17.27 23.55 9.36
N SER A 29 -15.97 23.73 9.09
CA SER A 29 -15.46 24.99 8.53
C SER A 29 -16.03 25.27 7.13
N GLY A 30 -16.43 24.22 6.41
CA GLY A 30 -16.91 24.30 5.03
C GLY A 30 -15.82 24.64 4.00
N VAL A 31 -14.55 24.68 4.42
CA VAL A 31 -13.41 25.01 3.56
C VAL A 31 -12.85 23.77 2.87
N GLN A 32 -12.85 22.64 3.57
CA GLN A 32 -12.31 21.37 3.06
C GLN A 32 -13.37 20.65 2.23
N GLU A 33 -13.06 20.34 0.97
CA GLU A 33 -13.90 19.51 0.09
C GLU A 33 -13.28 18.14 -0.18
N ASP A 34 -11.95 18.07 -0.33
CA ASP A 34 -11.21 16.84 -0.59
C ASP A 34 -11.12 15.92 0.64
N ALA A 35 -10.93 14.63 0.40
CA ALA A 35 -10.64 13.66 1.47
C ALA A 35 -9.31 14.00 2.17
N PHE A 36 -9.27 13.77 3.48
CA PHE A 36 -8.10 14.11 4.29
C PHE A 36 -7.97 13.20 5.51
N TYR A 37 -6.72 13.04 5.95
CA TYR A 37 -6.37 12.39 7.20
C TYR A 37 -6.22 13.40 8.32
N VAL A 38 -6.60 13.00 9.52
CA VAL A 38 -6.06 13.59 10.76
C VAL A 38 -5.13 12.57 11.39
N PHE A 39 -3.93 13.02 11.75
CA PHE A 39 -2.87 12.20 12.33
C PHE A 39 -2.58 12.66 13.76
N ASP A 40 -2.91 11.83 14.76
CA ASP A 40 -2.54 12.03 16.16
C ASP A 40 -1.11 11.55 16.44
N VAL A 41 -0.17 12.49 16.49
CA VAL A 41 1.24 12.24 16.85
C VAL A 41 1.37 11.66 18.25
N GLY A 42 0.49 12.07 19.19
CA GLY A 42 0.48 11.56 20.55
C GLY A 42 0.23 10.05 20.63
N ASP A 43 -0.48 9.48 19.65
CA ASP A 43 -0.69 8.03 19.58
C ASP A 43 0.62 7.27 19.37
N ILE A 44 1.49 7.77 18.49
CA ILE A 44 2.81 7.17 18.27
C ILE A 44 3.64 7.19 19.55
N VAL A 45 3.60 8.29 20.31
CA VAL A 45 4.31 8.40 21.61
C VAL A 45 3.80 7.32 22.58
N ARG A 46 2.48 7.18 22.72
CA ARG A 46 1.87 6.14 23.57
C ARG A 46 2.23 4.72 23.13
N LYS A 47 2.24 4.46 21.82
CA LYS A 47 2.65 3.16 21.27
C LYS A 47 4.12 2.88 21.55
N TYR A 48 4.99 3.88 21.45
CA TYR A 48 6.41 3.73 21.78
C TYR A 48 6.63 3.40 23.27
N GLU A 49 5.98 4.13 24.17
CA GLU A 49 6.02 3.84 25.61
C GLU A 49 5.48 2.44 25.91
N THR A 50 4.37 2.06 25.28
CA THR A 50 3.79 0.72 25.41
C THR A 50 4.77 -0.35 24.94
N PHE A 51 5.37 -0.20 23.76
CA PHE A 51 6.31 -1.17 23.21
C PHE A 51 7.53 -1.35 24.11
N THR A 52 8.18 -0.24 24.49
CA THR A 52 9.40 -0.25 25.30
C THR A 52 9.15 -0.73 26.73
N THR A 53 7.98 -0.46 27.30
CA THR A 53 7.60 -0.98 28.62
C THR A 53 7.31 -2.48 28.58
N LYS A 54 6.59 -2.95 27.55
CA LYS A 54 6.14 -4.34 27.45
C LYS A 54 7.24 -5.28 26.92
N LEU A 55 8.17 -4.77 26.10
CA LEU A 55 9.29 -5.50 25.53
C LEU A 55 10.62 -4.78 25.86
N PRO A 56 11.02 -4.71 27.15
CA PRO A 56 12.14 -3.86 27.59
C PRO A 56 13.51 -4.29 27.03
N ARG A 57 13.63 -5.53 26.56
CA ARG A 57 14.85 -6.07 25.95
C ARG A 57 14.90 -5.88 24.43
N VAL A 58 13.82 -5.40 23.80
CA VAL A 58 13.64 -5.39 22.35
C VAL A 58 13.70 -3.96 21.81
N LYS A 59 14.65 -3.69 20.91
CA LYS A 59 14.74 -2.39 20.24
C LYS A 59 13.84 -2.36 18.98
N PRO A 60 12.92 -1.40 18.84
CA PRO A 60 12.10 -1.31 17.63
C PRO A 60 12.92 -0.73 16.46
N PHE A 61 12.73 -1.36 15.29
CA PHE A 61 13.11 -0.87 13.96
C PHE A 61 11.81 -0.66 13.18
N TYR A 62 11.36 0.58 13.04
CA TYR A 62 10.11 0.88 12.35
C TYR A 62 10.18 0.47 10.88
N ALA A 63 9.21 -0.34 10.44
CA ALA A 63 9.11 -0.76 9.05
C ALA A 63 8.56 0.39 8.19
N VAL A 64 9.46 1.14 7.53
CA VAL A 64 9.16 2.38 6.79
C VAL A 64 8.06 2.18 5.74
N LYS A 65 8.06 1.05 5.06
CA LYS A 65 7.03 0.60 4.10
C LYS A 65 5.58 0.63 4.62
N CYS A 66 5.36 0.70 5.94
CA CYS A 66 4.02 0.70 6.52
C CYS A 66 3.33 2.08 6.39
N ASN A 67 4.08 3.14 6.65
CA ASN A 67 3.69 4.54 6.44
C ASN A 67 4.98 5.38 6.41
N ASP A 68 5.29 5.94 5.25
CA ASP A 68 6.54 6.65 5.00
C ASP A 68 6.37 8.18 5.04
N ASN A 69 5.32 8.67 5.72
CA ASN A 69 5.10 10.07 6.02
C ASN A 69 6.27 10.65 6.83
N ALA A 70 6.78 11.81 6.44
CA ALA A 70 7.96 12.42 7.05
C ALA A 70 7.79 12.66 8.56
N ILE A 71 6.63 13.15 9.00
CA ILE A 71 6.35 13.43 10.42
C ILE A 71 6.39 12.14 11.24
N VAL A 72 5.86 11.03 10.70
CA VAL A 72 5.95 9.71 11.36
C VAL A 72 7.41 9.31 11.59
N LEU A 73 8.25 9.45 10.56
CA LEU A 73 9.67 9.10 10.64
C LEU A 73 10.43 10.02 11.60
N GLU A 74 10.17 11.33 11.57
CA GLU A 74 10.78 12.33 12.45
C GLU A 74 10.42 12.06 13.93
N VAL A 75 9.15 11.80 14.23
CA VAL A 75 8.68 11.49 15.59
C VAL A 75 9.28 10.17 16.10
N LEU A 76 9.27 9.11 15.29
CA LEU A 76 9.85 7.83 15.69
C LEU A 76 11.36 7.91 15.88
N ALA A 77 12.06 8.67 15.03
CA ALA A 77 13.49 8.94 15.17
C ALA A 77 13.79 9.66 16.47
N THR A 78 12.98 10.68 16.80
CA THR A 78 13.03 11.48 18.03
C THR A 78 12.86 10.62 19.28
N LEU A 79 11.87 9.73 19.27
CA LEU A 79 11.62 8.78 20.37
C LEU A 79 12.75 7.75 20.53
N GLY A 80 13.60 7.59 19.51
CA GLY A 80 14.76 6.70 19.53
C GLY A 80 14.56 5.39 18.78
N THR A 81 13.52 5.24 17.96
CA THR A 81 13.27 4.05 17.12
C THR A 81 14.25 3.97 15.97
N ASN A 82 14.73 2.78 15.61
CA ASN A 82 15.55 2.57 14.42
C ASN A 82 14.65 2.29 13.20
N PHE A 83 15.19 1.97 12.02
CA PHE A 83 14.39 1.85 10.79
C PHE A 83 14.71 0.57 10.01
N ASP A 84 13.67 -0.20 9.72
CA ASP A 84 13.68 -1.27 8.71
C ASP A 84 13.34 -0.63 7.35
N CYS A 85 14.32 -0.66 6.45
CA CYS A 85 14.20 -0.20 5.07
C CYS A 85 14.26 -1.37 4.10
N ALA A 86 13.40 -1.36 3.07
CA ALA A 86 13.30 -2.40 2.04
C ALA A 86 13.87 -1.98 0.67
N SER A 87 14.26 -0.72 0.50
CA SER A 87 14.73 -0.19 -0.79
C SER A 87 15.71 0.97 -0.63
N LYS A 88 16.41 1.31 -1.72
CA LYS A 88 17.20 2.55 -1.81
C LYS A 88 16.36 3.79 -1.45
N GLY A 89 15.10 3.85 -1.91
CA GLY A 89 14.23 5.01 -1.65
C GLY A 89 13.94 5.19 -0.17
N GLU A 90 13.68 4.10 0.55
CA GLU A 90 13.46 4.16 2.01
C GLU A 90 14.74 4.53 2.77
N ILE A 91 15.88 3.97 2.38
CA ILE A 91 17.19 4.35 2.96
C ILE A 91 17.43 5.85 2.78
N ASN A 92 17.21 6.38 1.56
CA ASN A 92 17.33 7.81 1.31
C ASN A 92 16.41 8.62 2.23
N LYS A 93 15.13 8.27 2.31
CA LYS A 93 14.17 8.97 3.17
C LYS A 93 14.64 9.07 4.62
N VAL A 94 15.18 7.99 5.18
CA VAL A 94 15.69 7.99 6.56
C VAL A 94 16.97 8.82 6.69
N LEU A 95 17.92 8.67 5.77
CA LEU A 95 19.18 9.42 5.81
C LEU A 95 19.00 10.93 5.56
N ASP A 96 18.04 11.31 4.71
CA ASP A 96 17.72 12.71 4.39
C ASP A 96 17.18 13.47 5.62
N LEU A 97 16.65 12.76 6.63
CA LEU A 97 16.29 13.31 7.94
C LEU A 97 17.49 13.49 8.88
N GLY A 98 18.71 13.20 8.42
CA GLY A 98 19.94 13.27 9.23
C GLY A 98 20.10 12.13 10.24
N ILE A 99 19.37 11.03 10.05
CA ILE A 99 19.45 9.85 10.92
C ILE A 99 20.69 9.04 10.54
N ASP A 100 21.48 8.63 11.54
CA ASP A 100 22.71 7.87 11.33
C ASP A 100 22.44 6.50 10.68
N GLN A 101 23.27 6.12 9.72
CA GLN A 101 23.16 4.88 8.96
C GLN A 101 23.18 3.61 9.84
N SER A 102 23.80 3.65 11.02
CA SER A 102 23.80 2.53 11.98
C SER A 102 22.43 2.23 12.60
N ARG A 103 21.46 3.14 12.43
CA ARG A 103 20.06 2.94 12.84
C ARG A 103 19.21 2.32 11.74
N ILE A 104 19.81 1.87 10.63
CA ILE A 104 19.08 1.28 9.50
C ILE A 104 19.41 -0.21 9.38
N LEU A 105 18.35 -1.03 9.32
CA LEU A 105 18.40 -2.42 8.88
C LEU A 105 17.85 -2.48 7.44
N PHE A 106 18.64 -2.96 6.48
CA PHE A 106 18.15 -3.21 5.13
C PHE A 106 17.49 -4.61 5.06
N ALA A 107 16.24 -4.71 5.53
CA ALA A 107 15.57 -5.99 5.80
C ALA A 107 14.87 -6.64 4.59
N ASN A 108 15.25 -6.29 3.36
CA ASN A 108 14.80 -7.00 2.17
C ASN A 108 15.70 -8.20 1.87
N PRO A 109 15.21 -9.46 1.90
CA PRO A 109 16.06 -10.63 1.66
C PRO A 109 16.54 -10.79 0.22
N ALA A 110 15.85 -10.18 -0.75
CA ALA A 110 16.12 -10.30 -2.19
C ALA A 110 16.30 -8.93 -2.86
N LYS A 111 17.51 -8.36 -2.77
CA LYS A 111 17.76 -6.95 -3.10
C LYS A 111 18.23 -6.74 -4.54
N PRO A 112 17.79 -5.68 -5.24
CA PRO A 112 18.45 -5.27 -6.48
C PRO A 112 19.94 -4.97 -6.25
N ALA A 113 20.80 -5.38 -7.19
CA ALA A 113 22.26 -5.16 -7.09
C ALA A 113 22.62 -3.67 -6.97
N SER A 114 21.85 -2.78 -7.62
CA SER A 114 21.98 -1.33 -7.50
C SER A 114 21.72 -0.83 -6.08
N HIS A 115 20.80 -1.46 -5.33
CA HIS A 115 20.47 -1.07 -3.97
C HIS A 115 21.55 -1.52 -2.99
N ILE A 116 22.13 -2.71 -3.19
CA ILE A 116 23.28 -3.17 -2.38
C ILE A 116 24.48 -2.24 -2.56
N ARG A 117 24.81 -1.86 -3.81
CA ARG A 117 25.88 -0.88 -4.09
C ARG A 117 25.61 0.48 -3.44
N TYR A 118 24.36 0.91 -3.45
CA TYR A 118 23.98 2.15 -2.78
C TYR A 118 24.17 2.05 -1.27
N ALA A 119 23.64 1.00 -0.62
CA ALA A 119 23.83 0.75 0.80
C ALA A 119 25.31 0.75 1.21
N ALA A 120 26.17 0.14 0.38
CA ALA A 120 27.63 0.18 0.56
C ALA A 120 28.23 1.59 0.47
N THR A 121 27.69 2.44 -0.41
CA THR A 121 28.15 3.82 -0.60
C THR A 121 27.80 4.71 0.60
N VAL A 122 26.66 4.47 1.24
CA VAL A 122 26.17 5.26 2.39
C VAL A 122 26.44 4.61 3.74
N GLY A 123 27.06 3.42 3.77
CA GLY A 123 27.46 2.76 5.00
C GLY A 123 26.34 2.04 5.76
N VAL A 124 25.23 1.68 5.10
CA VAL A 124 24.19 0.81 5.69
C VAL A 124 24.63 -0.64 5.53
N ASP A 125 25.26 -1.18 6.56
CA ASP A 125 25.96 -2.47 6.52
C ASP A 125 25.14 -3.67 6.98
N LEU A 126 24.11 -3.46 7.81
CA LEU A 126 23.24 -4.51 8.34
C LEU A 126 22.12 -4.86 7.35
N MET A 127 22.09 -6.09 6.84
CA MET A 127 21.10 -6.50 5.84
C MET A 127 20.69 -7.97 5.94
N THR A 128 19.45 -8.27 5.52
CA THR A 128 18.94 -9.64 5.56
C THR A 128 19.26 -10.45 4.30
N PHE A 129 19.22 -11.78 4.41
CA PHE A 129 19.24 -12.70 3.27
C PHE A 129 18.53 -14.01 3.64
N ASP A 130 18.05 -14.76 2.65
CA ASP A 130 17.43 -16.07 2.85
C ASP A 130 17.79 -17.10 1.76
N ASN A 131 18.72 -16.77 0.87
CA ASN A 131 19.09 -17.66 -0.24
C ASN A 131 20.57 -17.49 -0.64
N GLU A 132 21.12 -18.49 -1.31
CA GLU A 132 22.55 -18.55 -1.67
C GLU A 132 22.93 -17.54 -2.76
N SER A 133 22.02 -17.27 -3.70
CA SER A 133 22.25 -16.26 -4.75
C SER A 133 22.48 -14.86 -4.16
N GLU A 134 21.78 -14.55 -3.06
CA GLU A 134 21.96 -13.31 -2.31
C GLU A 134 23.35 -13.23 -1.68
N LEU A 135 23.86 -14.32 -1.11
CA LEU A 135 25.22 -14.38 -0.54
C LEU A 135 26.28 -14.08 -1.59
N HIS A 136 26.18 -14.68 -2.78
CA HIS A 136 27.12 -14.39 -3.87
C HIS A 136 27.06 -12.94 -4.33
N LYS A 137 25.84 -12.39 -4.41
CA LYS A 137 25.62 -10.99 -4.78
C LYS A 137 26.22 -10.03 -3.74
N VAL A 138 26.01 -10.29 -2.45
CA VAL A 138 26.62 -9.50 -1.36
C VAL A 138 28.14 -9.64 -1.40
N LYS A 139 28.68 -10.85 -1.55
CA LYS A 139 30.14 -11.06 -1.61
C LYS A 139 30.80 -10.23 -2.72
N SER A 140 30.14 -10.11 -3.87
CA SER A 140 30.63 -9.34 -5.00
C SER A 140 30.51 -7.83 -4.80
N LEU A 141 29.42 -7.36 -4.19
CA LEU A 141 29.05 -5.94 -4.19
C LEU A 141 29.31 -5.21 -2.87
N TYR A 142 29.23 -5.92 -1.73
CA TYR A 142 29.43 -5.38 -0.40
C TYR A 142 29.94 -6.47 0.57
N PRO A 143 31.19 -6.95 0.40
CA PRO A 143 31.71 -8.09 1.15
C PRO A 143 31.86 -7.87 2.66
N ASN A 144 31.84 -6.62 3.12
CA ASN A 144 31.94 -6.23 4.54
C ASN A 144 30.56 -6.02 5.19
N ALA A 145 29.46 -6.33 4.50
CA ALA A 145 28.12 -6.26 5.07
C ALA A 145 27.96 -7.26 6.22
N ARG A 146 27.22 -6.85 7.24
CA ARG A 146 26.81 -7.68 8.37
C ARG A 146 25.46 -8.32 8.04
N LEU A 147 25.45 -9.63 7.90
CA LEU A 147 24.30 -10.36 7.40
C LEU A 147 23.43 -10.96 8.50
N VAL A 148 22.11 -10.86 8.32
CA VAL A 148 21.10 -11.48 9.18
C VAL A 148 20.35 -12.53 8.35
N ILE A 149 20.40 -13.80 8.76
CA ILE A 149 19.67 -14.84 8.04
C ILE A 149 18.19 -14.80 8.40
N ARG A 150 17.31 -14.64 7.41
CA ARG A 150 15.86 -14.68 7.62
C ARG A 150 15.35 -16.11 7.47
N VAL A 151 14.68 -16.61 8.51
CA VAL A 151 14.05 -17.94 8.51
C VAL A 151 12.54 -17.85 8.46
N ARG A 152 11.89 -18.86 7.89
CA ARG A 152 10.43 -18.95 7.84
C ARG A 152 9.87 -19.30 9.21
N CYS A 153 8.85 -18.56 9.65
CA CYS A 153 8.12 -18.81 10.88
C CYS A 153 6.68 -18.34 10.68
N ASP A 154 5.80 -19.23 10.25
CA ASP A 154 4.43 -18.85 9.90
C ASP A 154 3.51 -18.96 11.12
N ALA A 155 2.70 -17.91 11.34
CA ALA A 155 1.58 -17.95 12.26
C ALA A 155 0.43 -18.76 11.66
N ASP A 156 -0.32 -19.46 12.51
CA ASP A 156 -1.52 -20.19 12.06
C ASP A 156 -2.61 -19.22 11.59
N VAL A 157 -2.66 -18.02 12.20
CA VAL A 157 -3.58 -16.94 11.87
C VAL A 157 -2.81 -15.63 11.73
N ALA A 158 -2.73 -15.12 10.50
CA ALA A 158 -2.18 -13.82 10.17
C ALA A 158 -3.02 -13.14 9.09
N GLN A 159 -3.20 -11.82 9.20
CA GLN A 159 -3.87 -10.99 8.21
C GLN A 159 -3.14 -11.05 6.85
N CYS A 160 -1.81 -11.03 6.85
CA CYS A 160 -1.00 -11.20 5.62
C CYS A 160 0.14 -12.21 5.85
N PRO A 161 0.02 -13.44 5.33
CA PRO A 161 1.09 -14.44 5.36
C PRO A 161 2.27 -14.05 4.45
N LEU A 162 3.50 -14.09 4.97
CA LEU A 162 4.71 -13.72 4.21
C LEU A 162 5.62 -14.92 3.86
N GLY A 163 5.47 -16.05 4.56
CA GLY A 163 6.38 -17.20 4.43
C GLY A 163 6.34 -17.93 3.09
N LEU A 164 5.33 -17.67 2.25
CA LEU A 164 5.30 -18.19 0.88
C LEU A 164 6.44 -17.59 0.02
N LYS A 165 6.79 -16.33 0.27
CA LYS A 165 7.76 -15.58 -0.54
C LYS A 165 9.14 -15.53 0.09
N PHE A 166 9.22 -15.42 1.42
CA PHE A 166 10.46 -15.11 2.14
C PHE A 166 10.68 -16.00 3.36
N GLY A 167 11.96 -16.15 3.72
CA GLY A 167 12.40 -16.95 4.85
C GLY A 167 12.77 -18.35 4.40
N CYS A 168 14.00 -18.73 4.68
CA CYS A 168 14.47 -20.07 4.38
C CYS A 168 13.93 -21.08 5.39
N ASP A 169 13.80 -22.33 4.96
CA ASP A 169 13.46 -23.44 5.82
C ASP A 169 14.54 -23.64 6.88
N ILE A 170 14.09 -23.67 8.13
CA ILE A 170 15.00 -23.62 9.26
C ILE A 170 15.83 -24.91 9.43
N LEU A 171 15.31 -26.05 8.97
CA LEU A 171 15.96 -27.36 9.15
C LEU A 171 16.85 -27.72 7.96
N THR A 172 16.41 -27.39 6.75
CA THR A 172 17.02 -27.88 5.51
C THR A 172 17.87 -26.83 4.80
N GLU A 173 17.49 -25.56 4.85
CA GLU A 173 18.13 -24.48 4.09
C GLU A 173 19.04 -23.63 4.96
N ALA A 174 18.58 -23.16 6.13
CA ALA A 174 19.35 -22.29 7.00
C ALA A 174 20.74 -22.86 7.36
N PRO A 175 20.89 -24.16 7.75
CA PRO A 175 22.21 -24.73 8.03
C PRO A 175 23.15 -24.77 6.83
N ARG A 176 22.60 -24.89 5.60
CA ARG A 176 23.38 -24.86 4.35
C ARG A 176 23.85 -23.45 4.05
N LEU A 177 22.97 -22.47 4.20
CA LEU A 177 23.25 -21.05 3.97
C LEU A 177 24.31 -20.51 4.92
N ILE A 178 24.26 -20.86 6.21
CA ILE A 178 25.28 -20.45 7.19
C ILE A 178 26.66 -21.01 6.80
N ARG A 179 26.73 -22.28 6.33
CA ARG A 179 27.99 -22.87 5.82
C ARG A 179 28.47 -22.18 4.55
N ALA A 180 27.58 -21.88 3.61
CA ALA A 180 27.93 -21.18 2.38
C ALA A 180 28.48 -19.78 2.67
N ALA A 181 27.83 -19.02 3.55
CA ALA A 181 28.32 -17.71 3.99
C ALA A 181 29.73 -17.83 4.62
N ARG A 182 29.97 -18.88 5.41
CA ARG A 182 31.28 -19.13 6.04
C ARG A 182 32.35 -19.41 5.00
N PHE A 183 32.04 -20.26 4.01
CA PHE A 183 32.92 -20.58 2.90
C PHE A 183 33.26 -19.33 2.05
N LEU A 184 32.29 -18.44 1.85
CA LEU A 184 32.47 -17.17 1.15
C LEU A 184 33.22 -16.11 1.99
N GLY A 185 33.47 -16.38 3.28
CA GLY A 185 34.09 -15.43 4.20
C GLY A 185 33.23 -14.19 4.42
N LEU A 186 31.90 -14.35 4.48
CA LEU A 186 30.95 -13.30 4.83
C LEU A 186 30.69 -13.30 6.33
N GLU A 187 30.41 -12.12 6.88
CA GLU A 187 30.01 -11.99 8.28
C GLU A 187 28.49 -12.17 8.41
N VAL A 188 28.08 -13.18 9.18
CA VAL A 188 26.69 -13.37 9.59
C VAL A 188 26.64 -13.11 11.09
N VAL A 189 25.76 -12.20 11.51
CA VAL A 189 25.69 -11.68 12.88
C VAL A 189 24.46 -12.16 13.64
N GLY A 190 23.48 -12.73 12.96
CA GLY A 190 22.21 -13.01 13.60
C GLY A 190 21.17 -13.68 12.73
N ILE A 191 19.99 -13.83 13.32
CA ILE A 191 18.81 -14.47 12.71
C ILE A 191 17.63 -13.53 12.83
N SER A 192 16.83 -13.44 11.76
CA SER A 192 15.51 -12.83 11.78
C SER A 192 14.43 -13.84 11.43
N PHE A 193 13.21 -13.60 11.90
CA PHE A 193 12.02 -14.28 11.40
C PHE A 193 10.86 -13.28 11.36
N HIS A 194 9.78 -13.60 10.66
CA HIS A 194 8.60 -12.75 10.61
C HIS A 194 7.34 -13.61 10.62
N VAL A 195 6.45 -13.36 11.57
CA VAL A 195 5.30 -14.23 11.87
C VAL A 195 4.10 -14.03 10.95
N GLY A 196 4.03 -12.85 10.31
CA GLY A 196 2.95 -12.40 9.43
C GLY A 196 2.37 -11.09 9.94
N SER A 197 1.79 -10.28 9.05
CA SER A 197 1.15 -9.02 9.47
C SER A 197 -0.17 -9.34 10.20
N GLY A 198 -0.50 -8.61 11.27
CA GLY A 198 -1.74 -8.84 12.03
C GLY A 198 -1.83 -10.24 12.62
N CYS A 199 -0.80 -10.66 13.36
CA CYS A 199 -0.72 -12.01 13.94
C CYS A 199 -1.66 -12.15 15.14
N ASP A 200 -2.49 -13.20 15.14
CA ASP A 200 -3.36 -13.60 16.26
C ASP A 200 -3.01 -14.99 16.83
N ASP A 201 -1.74 -15.40 16.67
CA ASP A 201 -1.16 -16.62 17.24
C ASP A 201 0.09 -16.29 18.10
N PRO A 202 -0.05 -15.71 19.31
CA PRO A 202 1.10 -15.36 20.15
C PRO A 202 2.15 -16.48 20.33
N PRO A 203 1.77 -17.78 20.50
CA PRO A 203 2.73 -18.89 20.57
C PRO A 203 3.73 -18.99 19.41
N VAL A 204 3.44 -18.45 18.23
CA VAL A 204 4.38 -18.46 17.08
C VAL A 204 5.71 -17.79 17.40
N PHE A 205 5.70 -16.71 18.19
CA PHE A 205 6.93 -16.00 18.57
C PHE A 205 7.85 -16.90 19.40
N ARG A 206 7.29 -17.68 20.33
CA ARG A 206 8.06 -18.67 21.10
C ARG A 206 8.66 -19.73 20.18
N ARG A 207 7.90 -20.22 19.20
CA ARG A 207 8.41 -21.20 18.21
C ARG A 207 9.58 -20.60 17.44
N GLY A 208 9.44 -19.38 16.93
CA GLY A 208 10.49 -18.65 16.22
C GLY A 208 11.76 -18.46 17.05
N ILE A 209 11.62 -17.96 18.28
CA ILE A 209 12.74 -17.74 19.22
C ILE A 209 13.45 -19.06 19.55
N ALA A 210 12.70 -20.11 19.91
CA ALA A 210 13.29 -21.42 20.22
C ALA A 210 14.05 -22.02 19.03
N ALA A 211 13.54 -21.80 17.82
CA ALA A 211 14.13 -22.31 16.60
C ALA A 211 15.38 -21.50 16.21
N ALA A 212 15.36 -20.18 16.40
CA ALA A 212 16.54 -19.31 16.24
C ALA A 212 17.68 -19.72 17.19
N ARG A 213 17.38 -20.06 18.46
CA ARG A 213 18.39 -20.54 19.41
C ARG A 213 19.18 -21.75 18.89
N LYS A 214 18.49 -22.74 18.34
CA LYS A 214 19.13 -23.94 17.76
C LYS A 214 20.09 -23.58 16.62
N LEU A 215 19.74 -22.57 15.81
CA LEU A 215 20.60 -22.10 14.73
C LEU A 215 21.77 -21.25 15.23
N PHE A 216 21.61 -20.46 16.30
CA PHE A 216 22.75 -19.81 16.95
C PHE A 216 23.75 -20.86 17.45
N ASP A 217 23.28 -21.92 18.12
CA ASP A 217 24.15 -23.00 18.61
C ASP A 217 24.90 -23.69 17.48
N TYR A 218 24.19 -23.97 16.39
CA TYR A 218 24.79 -24.54 15.18
C TYR A 218 25.82 -23.59 14.56
N ALA A 219 25.54 -22.29 14.46
CA ALA A 219 26.46 -21.29 13.91
C ALA A 219 27.75 -21.19 14.73
N THR A 220 27.68 -21.32 16.06
CA THR A 220 28.85 -21.40 16.95
C THR A 220 29.77 -22.55 16.56
N THR A 221 29.23 -23.72 16.18
CA THR A 221 30.06 -24.87 15.74
C THR A 221 30.84 -24.59 14.45
N LEU A 222 30.44 -23.58 13.68
CA LEU A 222 31.10 -23.13 12.45
C LEU A 222 32.05 -21.94 12.67
N GLY A 223 32.16 -21.49 13.93
CA GLY A 223 33.01 -20.36 14.34
C GLY A 223 32.37 -18.98 14.15
N TYR A 224 31.05 -18.90 14.03
CA TYR A 224 30.34 -17.62 14.17
C TYR A 224 30.08 -17.29 15.63
N ASN A 225 29.97 -15.99 15.92
CA ASN A 225 29.49 -15.49 17.19
C ASN A 225 28.31 -14.55 16.92
N PHE A 226 27.11 -15.13 16.79
CA PHE A 226 25.90 -14.33 16.54
C PHE A 226 25.56 -13.51 17.78
N ASP A 227 25.27 -12.23 17.58
CA ASP A 227 24.93 -11.27 18.63
C ASP A 227 23.58 -10.58 18.39
N LEU A 228 22.83 -10.97 17.35
CA LEU A 228 21.58 -10.31 16.95
C LEU A 228 20.43 -11.31 16.72
N LEU A 229 19.34 -11.11 17.44
CA LEU A 229 18.05 -11.75 17.19
C LEU A 229 17.03 -10.70 16.75
N ASP A 230 16.36 -10.94 15.64
CA ASP A 230 15.31 -10.08 15.12
C ASP A 230 13.97 -10.83 15.09
N LEU A 231 12.99 -10.28 15.79
CA LEU A 231 11.67 -10.88 15.98
C LEU A 231 10.67 -10.52 14.85
N GLY A 232 11.08 -9.66 13.91
CA GLY A 232 10.24 -9.20 12.81
C GLY A 232 9.04 -8.37 13.28
N GLY A 233 8.00 -8.31 12.44
CA GLY A 233 6.77 -7.57 12.71
C GLY A 233 5.60 -8.45 13.14
N GLY A 234 4.38 -7.96 12.90
CA GLY A 234 3.13 -8.70 13.15
C GLY A 234 2.33 -8.27 14.38
N TYR A 235 2.87 -7.33 15.16
CA TYR A 235 2.20 -6.74 16.32
C TYR A 235 0.93 -5.96 15.92
N PRO A 236 -0.19 -6.12 16.65
CA PRO A 236 -1.44 -5.46 16.32
C PRO A 236 -1.37 -3.95 16.62
N GLY A 237 -1.95 -3.12 15.74
CA GLY A 237 -1.85 -1.66 15.85
C GLY A 237 -3.19 -0.92 15.93
N ASN A 238 -4.31 -1.59 15.71
CA ASN A 238 -5.61 -0.95 15.62
C ASN A 238 -6.14 -0.56 17.00
N THR A 239 -7.06 0.39 17.04
CA THR A 239 -7.77 0.80 18.25
C THR A 239 -8.42 -0.42 18.92
N GLY A 240 -8.24 -0.55 20.24
CA GLY A 240 -8.80 -1.66 21.02
C GLY A 240 -8.00 -2.98 20.99
N THR A 241 -6.89 -3.04 20.25
CA THR A 241 -5.97 -4.19 20.28
C THR A 241 -4.92 -4.05 21.39
N SER A 242 -4.31 -5.16 21.81
CA SER A 242 -3.25 -5.17 22.85
C SER A 242 -2.07 -6.07 22.45
N ILE A 243 -0.86 -5.61 22.78
CA ILE A 243 0.38 -6.37 22.63
C ILE A 243 0.65 -7.34 23.81
N ASP A 244 -0.10 -7.24 24.91
CA ASP A 244 0.25 -7.87 26.20
C ASP A 244 0.55 -9.38 26.08
N LYS A 245 -0.35 -10.14 25.44
CA LYS A 245 -0.16 -11.60 25.27
C LYS A 245 1.07 -11.93 24.44
N ILE A 246 1.36 -11.14 23.40
CA ILE A 246 2.54 -11.34 22.55
C ILE A 246 3.80 -11.00 23.37
N ALA A 247 3.76 -9.91 24.12
CA ALA A 247 4.87 -9.47 24.96
C ALA A 247 5.22 -10.51 26.05
N ASP A 248 4.21 -11.05 26.75
CA ASP A 248 4.41 -12.09 27.77
C ASP A 248 5.09 -13.33 27.18
N VAL A 249 4.61 -13.80 26.01
CA VAL A 249 5.20 -14.96 25.32
C VAL A 249 6.63 -14.68 24.88
N ILE A 250 6.90 -13.50 24.31
CA ILE A 250 8.25 -13.10 23.89
C ILE A 250 9.18 -13.03 25.08
N ASN A 251 8.82 -12.32 26.15
CA ASN A 251 9.69 -12.14 27.32
C ASN A 251 10.06 -13.49 27.96
N LEU A 252 9.08 -14.38 28.18
CA LEU A 252 9.34 -15.72 28.69
C LEU A 252 10.24 -16.55 27.76
N ALA A 253 10.05 -16.45 26.44
CA ALA A 253 10.90 -17.15 25.48
C ALA A 253 12.32 -16.57 25.41
N LEU A 254 12.49 -15.25 25.50
CA LEU A 254 13.79 -14.61 25.54
C LEU A 254 14.57 -14.96 26.81
N ASP A 255 13.90 -15.04 27.96
CA ASP A 255 14.55 -15.42 29.22
C ASP A 255 14.99 -16.90 29.21
N GLU A 256 14.22 -17.77 28.57
CA GLU A 256 14.55 -19.19 28.45
C GLU A 256 15.65 -19.47 27.42
N PHE A 257 15.52 -18.89 26.21
CA PHE A 257 16.37 -19.26 25.07
C PHE A 257 17.53 -18.29 24.83
N PHE A 258 17.42 -17.03 25.25
CA PHE A 258 18.45 -16.01 25.08
C PHE A 258 18.69 -15.25 26.40
N PRO A 259 19.05 -15.91 27.51
CA PRO A 259 19.28 -15.24 28.79
C PRO A 259 20.49 -14.31 28.79
N ASP A 260 21.41 -14.48 27.83
CA ASP A 260 22.61 -13.65 27.69
C ASP A 260 22.25 -12.22 27.25
N PRO A 261 22.52 -11.19 28.08
CA PRO A 261 22.20 -9.80 27.76
C PRO A 261 23.09 -9.20 26.65
N SER A 262 24.16 -9.89 26.24
CA SER A 262 25.01 -9.44 25.12
C SER A 262 24.35 -9.64 23.75
N VAL A 263 23.35 -10.54 23.66
CA VAL A 263 22.54 -10.71 22.45
C VAL A 263 21.57 -9.54 22.34
N LYS A 264 21.74 -8.73 21.30
CA LYS A 264 20.83 -7.65 20.94
C LYS A 264 19.55 -8.26 20.38
N VAL A 265 18.41 -7.86 20.92
CA VAL A 265 17.10 -8.26 20.41
C VAL A 265 16.44 -7.04 19.76
N ILE A 266 16.01 -7.20 18.52
CA ILE A 266 15.30 -6.17 17.76
C ILE A 266 13.96 -6.72 17.26
N ALA A 267 13.11 -5.83 16.77
CA ALA A 267 11.88 -6.18 16.09
C ALA A 267 11.57 -5.16 15.00
N GLU A 268 10.71 -5.51 14.04
CA GLU A 268 10.34 -4.71 12.88
C GLU A 268 8.85 -4.24 12.91
N PRO A 269 8.35 -3.58 13.97
CA PRO A 269 6.96 -3.13 14.04
C PRO A 269 6.67 -2.03 13.02
N GLY A 270 5.74 -2.28 12.09
CA GLY A 270 5.12 -1.25 11.24
C GLY A 270 3.77 -0.81 11.78
N ARG A 271 2.74 -1.61 11.50
CA ARG A 271 1.33 -1.33 11.83
C ARG A 271 1.11 -0.91 13.28
N PHE A 272 1.79 -1.56 14.21
CA PHE A 272 1.68 -1.30 15.65
C PHE A 272 1.76 0.18 16.01
N PHE A 273 2.69 0.90 15.37
CA PHE A 273 2.95 2.31 15.65
C PHE A 273 1.92 3.25 15.04
N VAL A 274 1.44 2.96 13.82
CA VAL A 274 0.77 3.98 13.00
C VAL A 274 -0.69 3.71 12.72
N ALA A 275 -1.20 2.48 12.86
CA ALA A 275 -2.56 2.16 12.43
C ALA A 275 -3.61 3.05 13.10
N SER A 276 -3.68 3.04 14.44
CA SER A 276 -4.62 3.86 15.23
C SER A 276 -4.34 5.36 15.22
N ALA A 277 -3.15 5.78 14.78
CA ALA A 277 -2.75 7.19 14.80
C ALA A 277 -3.45 8.02 13.72
N PHE A 278 -4.02 7.40 12.69
CA PHE A 278 -4.67 8.10 11.58
C PHE A 278 -6.14 7.73 11.47
N ALA A 279 -6.98 8.72 11.22
CA ALA A 279 -8.32 8.48 10.66
C ALA A 279 -8.52 9.33 9.41
N LEU A 280 -9.26 8.77 8.46
CA LEU A 280 -9.58 9.37 7.18
C LEU A 280 -11.01 9.92 7.21
N ALA A 281 -11.20 11.16 6.75
CA ALA A 281 -12.50 11.71 6.42
C ALA A 281 -12.70 11.75 4.90
N THR A 282 -13.86 11.30 4.45
CA THR A 282 -14.25 11.34 3.04
C THR A 282 -15.63 11.98 2.88
N ASN A 283 -15.78 12.85 1.88
CA ASN A 283 -17.03 13.52 1.56
C ASN A 283 -17.88 12.66 0.63
N ILE A 284 -19.19 12.62 0.87
CA ILE A 284 -20.16 12.04 -0.06
C ILE A 284 -20.43 13.04 -1.18
N HIS A 285 -19.80 12.84 -2.34
CA HIS A 285 -19.98 13.72 -3.49
C HIS A 285 -21.15 13.30 -4.41
N SER A 286 -21.63 12.05 -4.30
CA SER A 286 -22.80 11.57 -5.04
C SER A 286 -23.57 10.48 -4.28
N LYS A 287 -24.83 10.28 -4.65
CA LYS A 287 -25.75 9.33 -4.03
C LYS A 287 -26.71 8.76 -5.07
N ARG A 288 -26.99 7.45 -4.99
CA ARG A 288 -28.00 6.77 -5.80
C ARG A 288 -28.93 5.94 -4.93
N GLU A 289 -30.23 6.13 -5.10
CA GLU A 289 -31.25 5.32 -4.45
C GLU A 289 -31.72 4.22 -5.41
N VAL A 290 -31.61 2.97 -4.98
CA VAL A 290 -32.14 1.80 -5.70
C VAL A 290 -33.54 1.52 -5.16
N ARG A 291 -34.50 1.40 -6.08
CA ARG A 291 -35.91 1.15 -5.78
C ARG A 291 -36.31 -0.20 -6.36
N ASN A 292 -37.18 -0.92 -5.65
CA ASN A 292 -37.74 -2.16 -6.17
C ASN A 292 -38.72 -1.83 -7.31
N SER A 293 -38.51 -2.40 -8.50
CA SER A 293 -39.45 -2.21 -9.63
C SER A 293 -40.79 -2.87 -9.41
N ASP A 294 -40.84 -3.86 -8.52
CA ASP A 294 -42.02 -4.72 -8.30
C ASP A 294 -42.92 -4.23 -7.15
N GLU A 295 -42.43 -3.28 -6.33
CA GLU A 295 -43.21 -2.65 -5.27
C GLU A 295 -43.90 -1.37 -5.78
N LYS A 296 -45.24 -1.32 -5.65
CA LYS A 296 -46.06 -0.21 -6.13
C LYS A 296 -45.82 1.13 -5.41
N ASP A 297 -45.14 1.12 -4.27
CA ASP A 297 -44.88 2.32 -3.46
C ASP A 297 -43.55 3.01 -3.82
N GLY A 298 -42.72 2.39 -4.66
CA GLY A 298 -41.40 2.90 -5.03
C GLY A 298 -40.43 2.96 -3.86
N SER A 299 -40.55 2.06 -2.87
CA SER A 299 -39.69 2.03 -1.69
C SER A 299 -38.19 1.93 -2.06
N ILE A 300 -37.34 2.60 -1.29
CA ILE A 300 -35.89 2.52 -1.42
C ILE A 300 -35.44 1.22 -0.75
N THR A 301 -34.85 0.32 -1.52
CA THR A 301 -34.33 -0.96 -1.02
C THR A 301 -32.84 -0.90 -0.69
N HIS A 302 -32.10 -0.05 -1.40
CA HIS A 302 -30.65 0.11 -1.20
C HIS A 302 -30.19 1.52 -1.54
N VAL A 303 -29.17 2.02 -0.86
CA VAL A 303 -28.56 3.33 -1.16
C VAL A 303 -27.07 3.17 -1.45
N MET A 304 -26.61 3.71 -2.58
CA MET A 304 -25.20 3.76 -2.95
C MET A 304 -24.67 5.16 -2.66
N TYR A 305 -23.64 5.26 -1.83
CA TYR A 305 -22.92 6.51 -1.55
C TYR A 305 -21.57 6.50 -2.26
N TYR A 306 -21.23 7.58 -2.95
CA TYR A 306 -19.96 7.74 -3.65
C TYR A 306 -19.12 8.78 -2.92
N ILE A 307 -17.92 8.38 -2.53
CA ILE A 307 -16.97 9.17 -1.74
C ILE A 307 -15.73 9.54 -2.55
N ASN A 308 -15.05 10.61 -2.12
CA ASN A 308 -13.94 11.22 -2.84
C ASN A 308 -12.56 10.57 -2.58
N ASP A 309 -12.52 9.36 -2.04
CA ASP A 309 -11.34 8.48 -2.00
C ASP A 309 -11.80 7.02 -2.12
N GLY A 310 -10.98 6.14 -2.67
CA GLY A 310 -11.38 4.80 -3.11
C GLY A 310 -10.29 3.74 -3.00
N VAL A 311 -10.54 2.55 -3.56
CA VAL A 311 -9.64 1.38 -3.48
C VAL A 311 -8.32 1.58 -4.21
N TYR A 312 -8.25 2.56 -5.12
CA TYR A 312 -7.01 2.97 -5.78
C TYR A 312 -6.21 4.02 -4.99
N GLY A 313 -6.86 4.69 -4.02
CA GLY A 313 -6.30 5.66 -3.10
C GLY A 313 -6.09 5.05 -1.73
N ALA A 314 -6.67 5.65 -0.68
CA ALA A 314 -6.49 5.23 0.71
C ALA A 314 -6.98 3.80 1.02
N PHE A 315 -7.98 3.31 0.28
CA PHE A 315 -8.63 2.01 0.54
C PHE A 315 -8.01 0.85 -0.21
N ASN A 316 -6.83 1.02 -0.81
CA ASN A 316 -6.07 -0.09 -1.39
C ASN A 316 -5.75 -1.19 -0.36
N CYS A 317 -5.80 -0.85 0.94
CA CYS A 317 -5.69 -1.78 2.05
C CYS A 317 -6.75 -2.91 2.02
N CYS A 318 -7.93 -2.67 1.43
CA CYS A 318 -8.94 -3.70 1.23
C CYS A 318 -8.44 -4.83 0.30
N LEU A 319 -7.58 -4.47 -0.67
CA LEU A 319 -7.08 -5.38 -1.69
C LEU A 319 -5.74 -6.01 -1.28
N TYR A 320 -4.80 -5.19 -0.81
CA TYR A 320 -3.42 -5.63 -0.55
C TYR A 320 -3.17 -6.05 0.89
N ASP A 321 -3.87 -5.45 1.84
CA ASP A 321 -3.67 -5.65 3.27
C ASP A 321 -4.79 -6.48 3.92
N HIS A 322 -5.86 -6.79 3.19
CA HIS A 322 -7.07 -7.47 3.71
C HIS A 322 -7.69 -6.76 4.93
N TYR A 323 -7.55 -5.42 4.98
CA TYR A 323 -8.17 -4.59 6.01
C TYR A 323 -9.44 -3.93 5.46
N TYR A 324 -10.55 -4.11 6.16
CA TYR A 324 -11.87 -3.63 5.76
C TYR A 324 -12.35 -2.56 6.75
N PRO A 325 -12.10 -1.26 6.47
CA PRO A 325 -12.45 -0.20 7.39
C PRO A 325 -13.97 0.02 7.43
N LEU A 326 -14.47 0.42 8.60
CA LEU A 326 -15.89 0.70 8.81
C LEU A 326 -16.20 2.17 8.48
N ALA A 327 -17.19 2.40 7.61
CA ALA A 327 -17.73 3.73 7.35
C ALA A 327 -18.56 4.21 8.56
N ILE A 328 -18.10 5.26 9.23
CA ILE A 328 -18.77 5.85 10.41
C ILE A 328 -19.28 7.24 10.02
N PRO A 329 -20.60 7.50 10.04
CA PRO A 329 -21.12 8.85 9.84
C PRO A 329 -20.50 9.83 10.84
N LEU A 330 -19.84 10.90 10.35
CA LEU A 330 -19.22 11.89 11.23
C LEU A 330 -20.28 12.69 11.99
N LYS A 331 -21.43 12.93 11.35
CA LYS A 331 -22.65 13.42 12.00
C LYS A 331 -23.72 12.35 11.92
N ASN A 332 -24.12 11.82 13.07
CA ASN A 332 -25.23 10.88 13.16
C ASN A 332 -26.49 11.60 13.62
N ASN A 333 -27.38 11.90 12.68
CA ASN A 333 -28.67 12.54 12.96
C ASN A 333 -29.75 11.52 13.38
N GLY A 334 -29.37 10.24 13.59
CA GLY A 334 -30.29 9.14 13.81
C GLY A 334 -31.10 8.79 12.55
N GLY A 335 -32.21 8.08 12.75
CA GLY A 335 -33.15 7.74 11.67
C GLY A 335 -33.13 6.26 11.28
N LYS A 336 -33.96 5.92 10.28
CA LYS A 336 -34.11 4.55 9.78
C LYS A 336 -32.82 4.12 9.09
N LEU A 337 -32.28 2.98 9.51
CA LEU A 337 -31.15 2.35 8.83
C LEU A 337 -31.63 1.69 7.53
N THR A 338 -30.87 1.90 6.46
CA THR A 338 -31.15 1.36 5.13
C THR A 338 -29.93 0.59 4.64
N PRO A 339 -30.11 -0.60 4.02
CA PRO A 339 -29.03 -1.29 3.33
C PRO A 339 -28.34 -0.35 2.35
N SER A 340 -27.01 -0.29 2.44
CA SER A 340 -26.22 0.69 1.72
C SER A 340 -24.88 0.10 1.29
N SER A 341 -24.26 0.74 0.29
CA SER A 341 -22.89 0.48 -0.15
C SER A 341 -22.12 1.78 -0.33
N VAL A 342 -20.81 1.73 -0.14
CA VAL A 342 -19.90 2.88 -0.27
C VAL A 342 -18.91 2.61 -1.39
N TRP A 343 -18.79 3.57 -2.31
CA TRP A 343 -18.02 3.47 -3.56
C TRP A 343 -17.00 4.60 -3.62
N GLY A 344 -15.82 4.32 -4.17
CA GLY A 344 -14.84 5.36 -4.45
C GLY A 344 -15.19 6.17 -5.70
N PRO A 345 -14.33 7.14 -6.07
CA PRO A 345 -14.64 8.15 -7.08
C PRO A 345 -14.29 7.71 -8.51
N THR A 346 -13.60 6.58 -8.69
CA THR A 346 -13.09 6.20 -10.02
C THR A 346 -14.19 5.68 -10.94
N CYS A 347 -13.88 5.62 -12.23
CA CYS A 347 -14.77 5.03 -13.25
C CYS A 347 -14.76 3.50 -13.25
N ASP A 348 -14.07 2.85 -12.30
CA ASP A 348 -13.98 1.40 -12.19
C ASP A 348 -15.06 0.86 -11.25
N SER A 349 -15.84 -0.13 -11.71
CA SER A 349 -16.83 -0.81 -10.88
C SER A 349 -16.25 -1.64 -9.74
N MET A 350 -14.93 -1.89 -9.73
CA MET A 350 -14.25 -2.53 -8.61
C MET A 350 -13.91 -1.56 -7.48
N ASP A 351 -14.13 -0.26 -7.68
CA ASP A 351 -13.92 0.79 -6.68
C ASP A 351 -15.06 0.84 -5.66
N GLN A 352 -15.23 -0.26 -4.95
CA GLN A 352 -16.23 -0.46 -3.90
C GLN A 352 -15.52 -0.60 -2.57
N VAL A 353 -15.68 0.40 -1.70
CA VAL A 353 -15.00 0.49 -0.40
C VAL A 353 -15.74 -0.34 0.65
N VAL A 354 -17.07 -0.26 0.69
CA VAL A 354 -17.92 -1.04 1.58
C VAL A 354 -19.02 -1.71 0.78
N GLU A 355 -19.03 -3.04 0.75
CA GLU A 355 -19.99 -3.80 -0.04
C GLU A 355 -21.42 -3.67 0.51
N ASN A 356 -21.59 -3.92 1.81
CA ASN A 356 -22.88 -3.92 2.48
C ASN A 356 -22.76 -3.34 3.89
N ILE A 357 -23.54 -2.29 4.18
CA ILE A 357 -23.62 -1.67 5.49
C ILE A 357 -25.02 -1.07 5.70
N ASN A 358 -25.54 -1.15 6.92
CA ASN A 358 -26.78 -0.47 7.29
C ASN A 358 -26.44 0.94 7.80
N LEU A 359 -26.81 1.96 7.03
CA LEU A 359 -26.52 3.36 7.37
C LEU A 359 -27.81 4.16 7.58
N PRO A 360 -27.79 5.19 8.45
CA PRO A 360 -28.85 6.19 8.45
C PRO A 360 -28.88 6.90 7.09
N THR A 361 -29.92 7.71 6.86
CA THR A 361 -29.98 8.52 5.64
C THR A 361 -28.87 9.56 5.67
N MET A 362 -27.94 9.46 4.72
CA MET A 362 -26.89 10.45 4.47
C MET A 362 -27.21 11.25 3.20
N ASN A 363 -26.64 12.44 3.10
CA ASN A 363 -26.81 13.39 2.00
C ASN A 363 -25.47 13.69 1.32
N ILE A 364 -25.55 14.25 0.11
CA ILE A 364 -24.39 14.82 -0.56
C ILE A 364 -23.83 15.94 0.31
N GLY A 365 -22.52 15.97 0.49
CA GLY A 365 -21.82 16.90 1.39
C GLY A 365 -21.64 16.38 2.82
N ASP A 366 -22.34 15.31 3.22
CA ASP A 366 -22.07 14.65 4.51
C ASP A 366 -20.73 13.89 4.45
N TRP A 367 -20.15 13.63 5.62
CA TRP A 367 -18.84 13.02 5.77
C TRP A 367 -18.90 11.66 6.45
N PHE A 368 -18.10 10.73 5.96
CA PHE A 368 -17.71 9.52 6.68
C PHE A 368 -16.34 9.68 7.31
N MET A 369 -16.17 9.07 8.48
CA MET A 369 -14.89 8.83 9.12
C MET A 369 -14.57 7.34 9.04
N PHE A 370 -13.31 7.04 8.76
CA PHE A 370 -12.73 5.69 8.81
C PHE A 370 -11.54 5.70 9.77
N LYS A 371 -11.64 4.95 10.87
CA LYS A 371 -10.58 4.84 11.89
C LYS A 371 -9.50 3.83 11.48
N ASP A 372 -8.39 3.87 12.20
CA ASP A 372 -7.26 2.94 12.05
C ASP A 372 -6.65 2.90 10.63
N MET A 373 -6.67 4.04 9.94
CA MET A 373 -6.30 4.16 8.52
C MET A 373 -4.82 4.53 8.31
N GLY A 374 -3.95 4.29 9.30
CA GLY A 374 -2.55 4.74 9.24
C GLY A 374 -1.54 3.73 8.71
N ALA A 375 -1.93 2.47 8.49
CA ALA A 375 -1.03 1.40 8.09
C ALA A 375 -1.42 0.81 6.72
N TYR A 376 -0.48 0.80 5.77
CA TYR A 376 -0.66 0.23 4.42
C TYR A 376 -1.85 0.83 3.65
N THR A 377 -2.08 2.13 3.85
CA THR A 377 -3.10 2.92 3.16
C THR A 377 -2.41 3.87 2.20
N MET A 378 -2.08 5.09 2.63
CA MET A 378 -1.54 6.15 1.78
C MET A 378 -0.21 5.81 1.08
N VAL A 379 0.64 4.97 1.70
CA VAL A 379 1.94 4.58 1.14
C VAL A 379 1.83 3.77 -0.16
N ALA A 380 0.69 3.11 -0.38
CA ALA A 380 0.39 2.32 -1.57
C ALA A 380 -0.70 2.95 -2.45
N ALA A 381 -1.13 4.17 -2.11
CA ALA A 381 -2.12 4.91 -2.88
C ALA A 381 -1.54 5.36 -4.24
N THR A 382 -2.40 5.41 -5.24
CA THR A 382 -2.08 5.91 -6.59
C THR A 382 -3.00 7.07 -6.95
N THR A 383 -2.62 7.87 -7.94
CA THR A 383 -3.47 8.93 -8.50
C THR A 383 -4.23 8.44 -9.75
N PHE A 384 -4.70 7.19 -9.72
CA PHE A 384 -5.46 6.61 -10.84
C PHE A 384 -6.71 7.45 -11.14
N ASN A 385 -7.05 7.60 -12.42
CA ASN A 385 -8.10 8.53 -12.90
C ASN A 385 -7.84 10.02 -12.60
N GLY A 386 -6.67 10.38 -12.05
CA GLY A 386 -6.29 11.77 -11.78
C GLY A 386 -6.78 12.31 -10.44
N PHE A 387 -7.34 11.47 -9.57
CA PHE A 387 -7.72 11.88 -8.22
C PHE A 387 -6.46 12.11 -7.36
N PRO A 388 -6.38 13.21 -6.61
CA PRO A 388 -5.24 13.50 -5.76
C PRO A 388 -5.18 12.56 -4.55
N SER A 389 -4.01 12.44 -3.95
CA SER A 389 -3.85 11.75 -2.67
C SER A 389 -4.40 12.62 -1.54
N SER A 390 -5.11 11.99 -0.59
CA SER A 390 -5.65 12.64 0.61
C SER A 390 -4.53 13.28 1.45
N LYS A 391 -4.72 14.56 1.79
CA LYS A 391 -3.77 15.35 2.61
C LYS A 391 -3.75 14.84 4.06
N VAL A 392 -2.68 15.16 4.81
CA VAL A 392 -2.55 14.81 6.23
C VAL A 392 -2.49 16.08 7.06
N HIS A 393 -3.40 16.20 8.03
CA HIS A 393 -3.32 17.21 9.08
C HIS A 393 -2.80 16.57 10.37
N ALA A 394 -1.54 16.83 10.70
CA ALA A 394 -0.91 16.31 11.91
C ALA A 394 -1.28 17.17 13.12
N ILE A 395 -1.67 16.52 14.21
CA ILE A 395 -1.98 17.15 15.48
C ILE A 395 -1.16 16.50 16.60
N ILE A 396 -0.94 17.25 17.67
CA ILE A 396 -0.31 16.75 18.89
C ILE A 396 -0.93 17.44 20.11
N ASN A 397 -1.23 16.68 21.17
CA ASN A 397 -1.67 17.29 22.42
C ASN A 397 -0.51 18.06 23.09
N GLU A 398 -0.83 19.17 23.76
CA GLU A 398 0.13 20.06 24.41
C GLU A 398 1.11 19.30 25.34
N HIS A 399 0.63 18.32 26.11
CA HIS A 399 1.51 17.53 26.96
C HIS A 399 2.57 16.76 26.18
N TYR A 400 2.20 16.07 25.10
CA TYR A 400 3.15 15.32 24.26
C TYR A 400 4.08 16.24 23.48
N TRP A 401 3.59 17.41 23.09
CA TRP A 401 4.40 18.45 22.49
C TRP A 401 5.57 18.86 23.39
N GLN A 402 5.30 19.14 24.67
CA GLN A 402 6.37 19.52 25.62
C GLN A 402 7.44 18.44 25.79
N LEU A 403 7.11 17.17 25.50
CA LEU A 403 8.06 16.05 25.56
C LEU A 403 8.95 15.95 24.31
N LEU A 404 8.50 16.45 23.15
CA LEU A 404 9.19 16.25 21.87
C LEU A 404 9.93 17.48 21.36
N LYS A 405 9.52 18.69 21.76
CA LYS A 405 9.97 19.96 21.17
C LYS A 405 11.47 20.22 21.11
N ASP A 406 12.22 19.66 22.04
CA ASP A 406 13.65 19.92 22.20
C ASP A 406 14.53 18.82 21.58
N HIS A 407 13.93 17.92 20.77
CA HIS A 407 14.60 16.72 20.29
C HIS A 407 14.65 16.59 18.76
N PHE A 408 15.86 16.46 18.23
CA PHE A 408 16.12 16.20 16.81
C PHE A 408 15.55 14.84 16.35
N PRO A 409 15.04 14.70 15.10
CA PRO A 409 15.01 15.69 14.01
C PRO A 409 13.82 16.65 14.02
N LEU A 410 12.95 16.62 15.03
CA LEU A 410 11.90 17.62 15.17
C LEU A 410 12.53 18.95 15.62
N ASP A 411 12.11 20.05 14.99
CA ASP A 411 12.46 21.40 15.41
C ASP A 411 11.18 22.18 15.79
N GLU A 412 11.31 23.28 16.53
CA GLU A 412 10.16 24.11 16.88
C GLU A 412 9.48 24.73 15.64
N ASP A 413 10.20 24.88 14.53
CA ASP A 413 9.68 25.46 13.29
C ASP A 413 8.67 24.52 12.59
N ARG A 414 8.72 23.21 12.88
CA ARG A 414 7.70 22.23 12.49
C ARG A 414 6.40 22.36 13.28
N LEU A 415 6.33 23.17 14.34
CA LEU A 415 5.19 23.21 15.26
C LEU A 415 4.52 24.56 15.34
N VAL A 416 3.19 24.53 15.20
CA VAL A 416 2.37 25.74 15.15
C VAL A 416 1.48 25.81 16.38
N MET A 417 1.71 26.84 17.21
CA MET A 417 0.92 27.19 18.39
C MET A 417 -0.15 28.22 18.04
N GLY A 418 -1.40 28.02 18.48
CA GLY A 418 -2.44 29.05 18.41
C GLY A 418 -3.86 28.51 18.38
N ASN A 419 -4.82 29.35 18.80
CA ASN A 419 -6.25 29.02 18.76
C ASN A 419 -6.67 28.63 17.35
N MET A 420 -7.01 27.36 17.17
CA MET A 420 -7.60 26.81 15.95
C MET A 420 -8.95 27.50 15.67
N LYS A 421 -8.91 28.65 14.98
CA LYS A 421 -9.84 28.80 13.86
C LYS A 421 -9.22 27.95 12.78
N PHE A 422 -9.78 26.77 12.55
CA PHE A 422 -9.38 25.84 11.49
C PHE A 422 -9.48 26.54 10.13
N ILE A 423 -8.46 27.33 9.79
CA ILE A 423 -8.18 27.83 8.44
C ILE A 423 -7.09 26.89 7.90
N LEU A 424 -7.35 25.59 8.00
CA LEU A 424 -6.62 24.55 7.27
C LEU A 424 -7.55 24.21 6.11
N GLY A 425 -7.18 24.65 4.90
CA GLY A 425 -8.05 24.50 3.73
C GLY A 425 -7.80 25.49 2.60
N LEU A 426 -6.61 26.09 2.47
CA LEU A 426 -6.26 26.68 1.19
C LEU A 426 -5.84 25.56 0.24
N ASP A 427 -6.83 24.88 -0.35
CA ASP A 427 -6.67 24.26 -1.65
C ASP A 427 -6.46 25.39 -2.68
N ALA A 428 -5.22 25.88 -2.75
CA ALA A 428 -4.80 26.93 -3.68
C ALA A 428 -4.68 26.43 -5.13
N ASN A 429 -5.59 25.55 -5.57
CA ASN A 429 -5.67 25.10 -6.96
C ASN A 429 -6.76 25.84 -7.76
N GLY A 430 -7.42 26.83 -7.18
CA GLY A 430 -8.21 27.80 -7.92
C GLY A 430 -7.33 28.94 -8.44
N GLU A 431 -7.00 28.95 -9.72
CA GLU A 431 -6.66 30.19 -10.44
C GLU A 431 -7.91 31.09 -10.45
N GLY A 432 -8.17 31.76 -9.34
CA GLY A 432 -9.20 32.77 -9.18
C GLY A 432 -8.54 34.02 -8.65
N GLN A 433 -8.05 34.88 -9.55
CA GLN A 433 -7.91 36.29 -9.23
C GLN A 433 -9.33 36.79 -8.92
N ASP A 434 -9.64 36.99 -7.64
CA ASP A 434 -10.46 38.07 -7.09
C ASP A 434 -11.03 37.66 -5.72
N GLY A 435 -10.67 38.43 -4.69
CA GLY A 435 -11.46 38.47 -3.44
C GLY A 435 -10.75 38.02 -2.15
N VAL A 436 -9.65 38.68 -1.78
CA VAL A 436 -9.26 38.76 -0.35
C VAL A 436 -9.10 40.23 0.03
N GLU A 437 -10.22 40.90 0.31
CA GLU A 437 -10.22 42.20 0.98
C GLU A 437 -10.41 42.03 2.49
N ASN A 438 -9.44 42.58 3.23
CA ASN A 438 -9.55 43.20 4.55
C ASN A 438 -10.27 42.45 5.68
N TRP A 439 -9.47 41.81 6.54
CA TRP A 439 -9.75 41.77 7.97
C TRP A 439 -8.53 42.28 8.75
N GLY A 440 -8.61 43.54 9.16
CA GLY A 440 -7.56 44.23 9.90
C GLY A 440 -7.40 43.70 11.33
N ILE A 441 -6.13 43.49 11.71
CA ILE A 441 -5.69 43.37 13.11
C ILE A 441 -4.47 44.29 13.27
N PRO A 442 -4.43 45.18 14.26
CA PRO A 442 -3.32 46.11 14.45
C PRO A 442 -2.13 45.38 15.08
N VAL A 443 -1.01 45.31 14.37
CA VAL A 443 0.27 44.83 14.92
C VAL A 443 0.89 45.96 15.73
N SER A 444 0.95 45.78 17.06
CA SER A 444 1.73 46.63 17.94
C SER A 444 3.22 46.41 17.71
N GLN A 445 3.94 47.52 17.56
CA GLN A 445 5.38 47.57 17.36
C GLN A 445 6.15 47.08 18.59
N THR A 446 7.10 46.17 18.40
CA THR A 446 8.25 46.04 19.31
C THR A 446 9.53 45.68 18.55
N SER A 447 10.44 46.66 18.59
CA SER A 447 11.92 46.57 18.62
C SER A 447 12.65 45.70 17.60
N ALA A 448 13.16 46.39 16.57
CA ALA A 448 14.23 45.94 15.70
C ALA A 448 15.56 45.71 16.46
N MET A 449 16.16 44.54 16.33
CA MET A 449 17.61 44.35 16.50
C MET A 449 18.25 44.15 15.11
N ARG A 450 19.14 45.09 14.76
CA ARG A 450 20.00 45.04 13.57
C ARG A 450 20.88 43.79 13.61
N ARG A 451 20.89 43.01 12.53
CA ARG A 451 22.04 42.15 12.18
C ARG A 451 22.69 42.70 10.91
N GLN A 452 24.01 42.86 10.99
CA GLN A 452 24.90 43.28 9.92
C GLN A 452 24.90 42.25 8.79
N GLU A 453 24.65 42.71 7.56
CA GLU A 453 24.94 41.96 6.35
C GLU A 453 26.46 41.87 6.18
N ILE A 454 26.99 40.64 6.16
CA ILE A 454 28.35 40.37 5.68
C ILE A 454 28.23 39.97 4.21
N THR A 455 28.60 40.90 3.33
CA THR A 455 28.74 40.66 1.89
C THR A 455 29.99 39.80 1.65
N MET A 456 29.83 38.56 1.17
CA MET A 456 30.96 37.78 0.66
C MET A 456 31.08 37.87 -0.85
N ASN A 457 32.31 38.18 -1.26
CA ASN A 457 32.75 38.58 -2.58
C ASN A 457 32.94 37.35 -3.49
N LYS A 458 32.35 37.37 -4.69
CA LYS A 458 32.57 36.37 -5.74
C LYS A 458 33.90 36.64 -6.45
N SER A 459 34.97 35.96 -6.09
CA SER A 459 36.16 35.87 -6.97
C SER A 459 37.13 34.78 -6.52
N SER A 460 37.00 33.56 -7.07
CA SER A 460 38.13 32.67 -7.44
C SER A 460 37.64 31.26 -7.80
N LEU A 461 37.47 30.98 -9.10
CA LEU A 461 37.36 29.64 -9.68
C LEU A 461 38.18 29.64 -10.99
N PRO A 462 39.22 28.80 -11.16
CA PRO A 462 39.89 28.65 -12.43
C PRO A 462 39.27 27.51 -13.27
N HIS A 463 38.84 27.90 -14.47
CA HIS A 463 38.90 27.20 -15.76
C HIS A 463 38.72 25.67 -15.82
N LEU A 464 37.56 25.23 -16.31
CA LEU A 464 37.43 24.01 -17.12
C LEU A 464 36.58 24.32 -18.37
N LYS A 465 37.11 23.89 -19.51
CA LYS A 465 36.70 24.25 -20.88
C LYS A 465 35.29 23.76 -21.21
N GLN A 466 34.51 24.64 -21.82
CA GLN A 466 33.34 24.32 -22.64
C GLN A 466 33.81 23.60 -23.91
N ASP A 467 33.24 22.44 -24.19
CA ASP A 467 32.97 21.96 -25.56
C ASP A 467 31.80 20.97 -25.50
N ASN A 468 30.93 21.07 -26.51
CA ASN A 468 29.81 20.20 -26.91
C ASN A 468 28.43 20.44 -26.27
N ILE A 469 27.73 21.39 -26.90
CA ILE A 469 26.28 21.42 -27.08
C ILE A 469 25.90 20.26 -28.01
N LEU A 470 25.01 19.36 -27.58
CA LEU A 470 24.23 18.50 -28.46
C LEU A 470 22.76 18.49 -28.01
N GLU A 471 21.92 18.77 -29.00
CA GLU A 471 20.47 18.91 -28.97
C GLU A 471 19.74 17.61 -28.62
N HIS A 472 18.46 17.79 -28.24
CA HIS A 472 17.40 16.79 -28.08
C HIS A 472 17.63 15.42 -28.74
N CYS A 473 17.70 14.37 -27.92
CA CYS A 473 17.42 13.00 -28.34
C CYS A 473 16.21 12.46 -27.58
N SER A 474 15.16 12.15 -28.34
CA SER A 474 14.01 11.34 -27.92
C SER A 474 14.47 9.96 -27.40
N PRO A 475 13.76 9.35 -26.43
CA PRO A 475 14.08 8.00 -25.97
C PRO A 475 13.77 6.95 -27.06
N PRO A 476 14.51 5.83 -27.12
CA PRO A 476 14.27 4.80 -28.12
C PRO A 476 12.97 4.02 -27.84
N PRO A 477 12.19 3.65 -28.87
CA PRO A 477 11.02 2.79 -28.71
C PRO A 477 11.45 1.32 -28.81
N SER A 478 11.73 0.67 -27.68
CA SER A 478 11.79 -0.80 -27.63
C SER A 478 11.59 -1.34 -26.22
N ALA A 479 10.34 -1.34 -25.75
CA ALA A 479 9.90 -2.25 -24.70
C ALA A 479 9.20 -3.41 -25.40
N PHE A 480 9.82 -4.60 -25.42
CA PHE A 480 9.17 -5.82 -25.86
C PHE A 480 8.09 -6.19 -24.84
N LEU A 481 6.83 -6.09 -25.23
CA LEU A 481 5.68 -6.54 -24.44
C LEU A 481 5.55 -8.06 -24.61
N TYR A 482 5.77 -8.80 -23.53
CA TYR A 482 5.36 -10.20 -23.43
C TYR A 482 3.92 -10.25 -22.89
N GLU A 483 2.98 -10.80 -23.65
CA GLU A 483 1.65 -11.12 -23.14
C GLU A 483 1.64 -12.56 -22.62
N PHE A 484 1.28 -12.73 -21.36
CA PHE A 484 1.06 -14.04 -20.73
C PHE A 484 -0.45 -14.27 -20.60
N VAL A 485 -0.97 -15.31 -21.25
CA VAL A 485 -2.35 -15.76 -21.06
C VAL A 485 -2.32 -17.06 -20.27
N LYS A 486 -2.88 -17.04 -19.05
CA LYS A 486 -2.96 -18.23 -18.19
C LYS A 486 -4.19 -19.03 -18.57
N LEU A 487 -4.01 -20.10 -19.34
CA LEU A 487 -5.02 -21.15 -19.51
C LEU A 487 -4.70 -22.29 -18.54
N ALA A 488 -5.74 -22.86 -17.95
CA ALA A 488 -5.70 -23.52 -16.65
C ALA A 488 -4.79 -24.75 -16.47
N ASN A 489 -3.90 -25.11 -17.41
CA ASN A 489 -2.79 -26.06 -17.22
C ASN A 489 -1.68 -25.98 -18.30
N ALA A 490 -1.50 -24.83 -18.98
CA ALA A 490 -0.41 -24.66 -19.97
C ALA A 490 0.09 -23.21 -20.01
N LEU A 491 1.41 -23.03 -20.10
CA LEU A 491 2.03 -21.74 -20.36
C LEU A 491 2.22 -21.58 -21.88
N VAL A 492 1.56 -20.59 -22.46
CA VAL A 492 1.75 -20.21 -23.87
C VAL A 492 2.58 -18.93 -23.90
N VAL A 493 3.75 -18.99 -24.52
CA VAL A 493 4.62 -17.83 -24.70
C VAL A 493 4.57 -17.41 -26.16
N LEU A 494 4.08 -16.19 -26.40
CA LEU A 494 4.11 -15.56 -27.71
C LEU A 494 5.34 -14.67 -27.79
N SER A 495 6.24 -14.98 -28.72
CA SER A 495 7.44 -14.18 -28.97
C SER A 495 7.40 -13.63 -30.39
N PRO A 496 7.49 -12.30 -30.60
CA PRO A 496 7.69 -11.76 -31.93
C PRO A 496 9.14 -12.02 -32.37
N THR A 497 9.34 -12.65 -33.52
CA THR A 497 10.67 -12.73 -34.14
C THR A 497 10.97 -11.44 -34.88
N ALA A 498 12.23 -11.01 -34.85
CA ALA A 498 12.64 -9.67 -35.23
C ALA A 498 12.72 -9.40 -36.74
N GLU A 499 12.45 -10.38 -37.59
CA GLU A 499 12.48 -10.21 -39.05
C GLU A 499 11.29 -10.97 -39.66
N ASP A 500 10.52 -10.28 -40.50
CA ASP A 500 9.44 -10.80 -41.37
C ASP A 500 8.06 -11.17 -40.80
N GLY A 501 7.67 -10.62 -39.64
CA GLY A 501 6.24 -10.52 -39.26
C GLY A 501 5.53 -11.85 -38.97
N GLU A 502 6.29 -12.95 -38.81
CA GLU A 502 5.76 -14.22 -38.30
C GLU A 502 5.68 -14.19 -36.76
N ILE A 503 4.66 -14.85 -36.20
CA ILE A 503 4.51 -15.04 -34.76
C ILE A 503 4.78 -16.52 -34.47
N GLU A 504 5.86 -16.80 -33.75
CA GLU A 504 6.16 -18.16 -33.29
C GLU A 504 5.38 -18.42 -31.98
N VAL A 505 4.51 -19.44 -31.99
CA VAL A 505 3.73 -19.85 -30.81
C VAL A 505 4.39 -21.07 -30.18
N ARG A 506 4.94 -20.91 -28.97
CA ARG A 506 5.49 -22.05 -28.19
C ARG A 506 4.56 -22.40 -27.04
N ILE A 507 4.18 -23.68 -26.97
CA ILE A 507 3.33 -24.25 -25.93
C ILE A 507 4.18 -25.22 -25.12
N SER A 508 4.36 -24.96 -23.82
CA SER A 508 5.05 -25.89 -22.91
C SER A 508 4.08 -26.42 -21.86
N ASN A 509 3.92 -27.74 -21.79
CA ASN A 509 3.19 -28.43 -20.73
C ASN A 509 4.16 -28.95 -19.66
N GLU A 510 3.71 -29.03 -18.41
CA GLU A 510 4.46 -29.66 -17.32
C GLU A 510 4.58 -31.17 -17.58
N GLY A 511 5.68 -31.56 -18.20
CA GLY A 511 5.97 -32.93 -18.64
C GLY A 511 6.66 -32.89 -19.99
N GLY A 512 7.99 -32.79 -19.98
CA GLY A 512 8.79 -32.39 -21.14
C GLY A 512 8.55 -33.13 -22.46
N ARG A 513 8.79 -32.37 -23.54
CA ARG A 513 8.95 -32.69 -24.98
C ARG A 513 7.68 -32.73 -25.85
N THR A 514 7.46 -31.63 -26.59
CA THR A 514 7.16 -31.63 -28.05
C THR A 514 7.32 -30.22 -28.64
N GLU A 515 7.99 -30.11 -29.80
CA GLU A 515 8.07 -28.89 -30.63
C GLU A 515 7.09 -29.04 -31.80
N HIS A 516 6.24 -28.04 -32.05
CA HIS A 516 5.44 -27.96 -33.27
C HIS A 516 5.52 -26.54 -33.85
N THR A 517 5.99 -26.41 -35.09
CA THR A 517 5.99 -25.18 -35.87
C THR A 517 4.76 -25.17 -36.78
N LEU A 518 3.88 -24.17 -36.64
CA LEU A 518 2.79 -23.92 -37.60
C LEU A 518 3.31 -22.97 -38.68
N GLY A 519 3.32 -23.42 -39.94
CA GLY A 519 3.85 -22.66 -41.06
C GLY A 519 2.86 -21.65 -41.67
N ASP A 520 3.42 -20.50 -42.04
CA ASP A 520 3.09 -19.61 -43.17
C ASP A 520 1.61 -19.17 -43.33
N VAL A 521 1.28 -17.98 -42.81
CA VAL A 521 0.02 -17.28 -43.10
C VAL A 521 0.33 -16.02 -43.91
N ASN A 522 0.51 -16.20 -45.22
CA ASN A 522 0.63 -15.10 -46.17
C ASN A 522 -0.73 -14.40 -46.39
N GLY A 523 -0.94 -13.26 -45.73
CA GLY A 523 -2.11 -12.40 -45.94
C GLY A 523 -1.96 -11.05 -45.25
N GLY A 524 -1.67 -9.99 -46.02
CA GLY A 524 -1.38 -8.66 -45.50
C GLY A 524 -2.49 -8.05 -44.64
N PHE A 525 -2.18 -7.75 -43.37
CA PHE A 525 -3.09 -7.05 -42.46
C PHE A 525 -2.90 -5.53 -42.57
N LYS A 526 -3.93 -4.82 -43.05
CA LYS A 526 -4.08 -3.37 -42.84
C LYS A 526 -4.54 -3.10 -41.40
N LYS A 527 -3.86 -2.16 -40.72
CA LYS A 527 -4.21 -1.62 -39.40
C LYS A 527 -5.70 -1.27 -39.30
N SER A 528 -6.46 -1.98 -38.45
CA SER A 528 -7.75 -1.48 -37.95
C SER A 528 -8.17 -2.15 -36.62
N ARG A 529 -8.43 -1.28 -35.63
CA ARG A 529 -9.16 -1.39 -34.34
C ARG A 529 -9.30 -2.75 -33.62
N ARG A 530 -8.72 -2.76 -32.40
CA ARG A 530 -8.89 -3.69 -31.28
C ARG A 530 -10.35 -4.15 -31.09
N HIS A 531 -10.59 -5.46 -31.09
CA HIS A 531 -11.73 -6.10 -30.44
C HIS A 531 -11.20 -7.35 -29.71
N PHE A 532 -11.41 -7.41 -28.40
CA PHE A 532 -11.16 -8.59 -27.58
C PHE A 532 -12.46 -9.40 -27.49
N VAL A 533 -12.39 -10.71 -27.70
CA VAL A 533 -13.51 -11.63 -27.43
C VAL A 533 -12.99 -12.68 -26.44
N ALA A 534 -13.50 -12.66 -25.22
CA ALA A 534 -13.30 -13.72 -24.23
C ALA A 534 -14.47 -14.71 -24.34
N ILE A 535 -14.20 -16.01 -24.44
CA ILE A 535 -15.22 -17.07 -24.45
C ILE A 535 -15.03 -17.95 -23.20
N ALA A 536 -16.11 -18.18 -22.47
CA ALA A 536 -16.16 -18.99 -21.25
C ALA A 536 -16.14 -20.51 -21.56
N PRO A 537 -15.69 -21.37 -20.62
CA PRO A 537 -15.38 -22.77 -20.91
C PRO A 537 -16.62 -23.66 -20.77
N SER A 538 -16.96 -24.38 -21.85
CA SER A 538 -17.77 -25.60 -21.77
C SER A 538 -17.36 -26.57 -22.88
N ASP A 539 -17.01 -27.78 -22.44
CA ASP A 539 -16.87 -29.03 -23.20
C ASP A 539 -15.73 -29.16 -24.22
N PHE A 540 -14.61 -29.72 -23.72
CA PHE A 540 -13.56 -30.33 -24.51
C PHE A 540 -14.09 -31.60 -25.20
N GLN A 541 -14.44 -31.51 -26.48
CA GLN A 541 -14.29 -32.62 -27.43
C GLN A 541 -14.43 -32.11 -28.87
N THR A 542 -13.51 -32.57 -29.73
CA THR A 542 -13.49 -32.42 -31.21
C THR A 542 -12.69 -31.24 -31.77
N ILE A 543 -11.37 -31.39 -31.82
CA ILE A 543 -10.51 -30.66 -32.78
C ILE A 543 -10.62 -31.38 -34.12
N SER A 544 -11.46 -30.86 -35.02
CA SER A 544 -11.26 -30.92 -36.47
C SER A 544 -12.24 -29.95 -37.13
N SER A 545 -11.78 -29.21 -38.15
CA SER A 545 -12.54 -28.30 -39.03
C SER A 545 -12.88 -26.88 -38.51
N ILE A 546 -11.90 -25.97 -38.57
CA ILE A 546 -12.15 -24.55 -38.84
C ILE A 546 -11.40 -24.19 -40.14
N THR A 547 -12.05 -24.48 -41.26
CA THR A 547 -11.73 -23.89 -42.57
C THR A 547 -13.03 -23.83 -43.35
N ARG A 548 -13.82 -22.76 -43.10
CA ARG A 548 -14.93 -22.22 -43.91
C ARG A 548 -15.91 -21.49 -42.99
N CYS A 549 -15.75 -20.18 -42.89
CA CYS A 549 -16.85 -19.21 -42.73
C CYS A 549 -16.27 -17.78 -42.82
N VAL A 550 -15.64 -17.48 -43.96
CA VAL A 550 -15.43 -16.09 -44.42
C VAL A 550 -15.78 -16.08 -45.90
N GLU A 551 -17.06 -16.28 -46.20
CA GLU A 551 -17.63 -16.07 -47.54
C GLU A 551 -19.15 -16.07 -47.42
N SER A 552 -19.71 -14.92 -47.03
CA SER A 552 -21.07 -14.47 -47.43
C SER A 552 -21.45 -13.24 -46.60
N SER A 553 -21.24 -12.07 -47.21
CA SER A 553 -22.04 -10.84 -47.07
C SER A 553 -21.19 -9.57 -47.27
N SER A 554 -20.58 -9.47 -48.45
CA SER A 554 -20.34 -8.17 -49.08
C SER A 554 -21.23 -8.07 -50.31
N SER A 555 -22.41 -7.50 -50.17
CA SER A 555 -23.13 -6.92 -51.30
C SER A 555 -23.87 -5.66 -50.83
N PHE A 556 -23.80 -4.63 -51.67
CA PHE A 556 -24.47 -3.32 -51.58
C PHE A 556 -23.77 -2.22 -50.74
N TYR A 557 -22.87 -1.45 -51.38
CA TYR A 557 -23.25 -0.21 -52.08
C TYR A 557 -22.01 0.60 -52.52
N HIS A 558 -21.93 0.90 -53.81
CA HIS A 558 -21.20 2.06 -54.34
C HIS A 558 -21.99 2.61 -55.53
N GLN A 559 -22.54 3.84 -55.42
CA GLN A 559 -22.37 4.94 -56.38
C GLN A 559 -23.39 6.09 -56.19
N ARG A 560 -22.82 7.31 -56.04
CA ARG A 560 -23.19 8.65 -56.57
C ARG A 560 -24.64 9.17 -56.53
N ALA A 561 -24.77 10.38 -55.97
CA ALA A 561 -25.16 11.66 -56.62
C ALA A 561 -26.27 12.46 -55.89
N GLY A 562 -26.06 13.79 -55.76
CA GLY A 562 -27.13 14.79 -55.71
C GLY A 562 -27.46 15.43 -54.35
N LEU A 563 -27.12 16.72 -54.18
CA LEU A 563 -27.77 17.69 -53.26
C LEU A 563 -29.25 17.93 -53.68
N PRO A 564 -30.15 18.64 -52.92
CA PRO A 564 -29.94 19.59 -51.81
C PRO A 564 -30.96 19.56 -50.62
N GLN A 565 -30.64 20.35 -49.58
CA GLN A 565 -31.50 21.10 -48.62
C GLN A 565 -32.77 20.46 -47.98
N GLY A 566 -32.80 20.51 -46.64
CA GLY A 566 -33.93 21.09 -45.91
C GLY A 566 -34.86 20.16 -45.13
N THR A 567 -35.17 20.60 -43.91
CA THR A 567 -36.34 20.30 -43.05
C THR A 567 -36.30 19.13 -42.05
N SER A 568 -36.67 19.52 -40.83
CA SER A 568 -37.20 18.81 -39.66
C SER A 568 -37.60 17.35 -39.80
N GLU A 569 -37.30 16.53 -38.78
CA GLU A 569 -38.32 16.05 -37.82
C GLU A 569 -37.70 15.18 -36.72
N THR A 570 -38.23 15.37 -35.53
CA THR A 570 -38.21 14.49 -34.36
C THR A 570 -38.42 13.01 -34.69
N CYS A 571 -37.72 12.11 -33.99
CA CYS A 571 -38.24 10.77 -33.75
C CYS A 571 -37.99 10.33 -32.30
N LEU A 572 -39.10 10.08 -31.63
CA LEU A 572 -39.31 9.56 -30.29
C LEU A 572 -39.57 8.05 -30.40
N CYS A 573 -39.23 7.32 -29.33
CA CYS A 573 -39.62 5.93 -29.02
C CYS A 573 -38.90 4.83 -29.83
N GLY A 574 -38.57 3.66 -29.28
CA GLY A 574 -38.87 3.10 -27.96
C GLY A 574 -38.35 1.66 -27.87
N LEU A 575 -38.37 1.15 -26.64
CA LEU A 575 -38.02 -0.18 -26.17
C LEU A 575 -38.39 -1.37 -27.08
N ALA A 576 -37.51 -2.38 -27.07
CA ALA A 576 -37.91 -3.78 -27.09
C ALA A 576 -37.00 -4.61 -26.17
N CYS A 577 -37.53 -4.95 -25.00
CA CYS A 577 -37.12 -6.13 -24.24
C CYS A 577 -37.59 -7.39 -25.00
N SER A 578 -36.79 -8.45 -24.97
CA SER A 578 -37.28 -9.81 -25.10
C SER A 578 -36.81 -10.64 -23.91
N ALA A 579 -37.73 -10.88 -22.99
CA ALA A 579 -37.68 -12.00 -22.06
C ALA A 579 -38.00 -13.30 -22.82
N THR A 580 -37.34 -14.40 -22.46
CA THR A 580 -37.78 -15.75 -22.82
C THR A 580 -37.75 -16.66 -21.58
N HIS A 581 -38.93 -17.07 -21.14
CA HIS A 581 -39.28 -18.18 -20.24
C HIS A 581 -40.80 -18.45 -20.43
N PRO A 582 -41.43 -19.61 -20.08
CA PRO A 582 -40.91 -20.89 -19.55
C PRO A 582 -41.61 -22.22 -20.07
N ASN A 583 -41.11 -23.37 -19.57
CA ASN A 583 -41.79 -24.65 -19.22
C ASN A 583 -41.92 -25.88 -20.16
N LEU A 584 -41.70 -27.06 -19.51
CA LEU A 584 -42.06 -28.48 -19.76
C LEU A 584 -40.84 -29.37 -20.13
N TRP A 585 -40.44 -30.38 -19.35
CA TRP A 585 -41.18 -31.60 -18.96
C TRP A 585 -40.72 -32.22 -17.62
N ARG A 586 -41.68 -32.82 -16.90
CA ARG A 586 -41.49 -33.76 -15.78
C ARG A 586 -41.28 -35.20 -16.30
N HIS A 587 -40.49 -36.00 -15.58
CA HIS A 587 -40.78 -37.42 -15.35
C HIS A 587 -40.38 -37.82 -13.91
N ARG A 588 -41.31 -38.50 -13.22
CA ARG A 588 -41.16 -39.26 -11.98
C ARG A 588 -40.97 -40.75 -12.33
N ASP A 589 -40.23 -41.50 -11.51
CA ASP A 589 -40.68 -42.73 -10.79
C ASP A 589 -39.51 -43.27 -9.92
N GLU A 590 -39.69 -43.33 -8.59
CA GLU A 590 -39.92 -44.52 -7.72
C GLU A 590 -38.60 -45.16 -7.24
N SER A 591 -38.32 -45.48 -5.97
CA SER A 591 -39.07 -45.97 -4.79
C SER A 591 -38.27 -45.56 -3.51
N GLU A 592 -38.70 -45.60 -2.23
CA GLU A 592 -39.75 -46.31 -1.49
C GLU A 592 -39.90 -45.68 -0.07
N ARG A 593 -41.16 -45.44 0.37
CA ARG A 593 -41.79 -45.78 1.69
C ARG A 593 -41.06 -45.40 3.02
N LEU A 594 -41.71 -44.87 4.09
CA LEU A 594 -43.08 -44.97 4.61
C LEU A 594 -43.33 -43.94 5.76
N ASN A 595 -44.53 -43.36 5.74
CA ASN A 595 -45.45 -43.01 6.85
C ASN A 595 -45.12 -42.01 7.99
N ASN A 596 -45.77 -40.85 7.88
CA ASN A 596 -46.85 -40.30 8.71
C ASN A 596 -46.72 -40.22 10.25
N GLY A 597 -46.95 -38.99 10.74
CA GLY A 597 -47.57 -38.75 12.04
C GLY A 597 -47.59 -37.28 12.44
N HIS A 598 -48.57 -36.51 11.96
CA HIS A 598 -49.05 -35.35 12.73
C HIS A 598 -49.99 -35.87 13.82
N MET A 599 -49.64 -35.60 15.07
CA MET A 599 -50.52 -34.94 16.04
C MET A 599 -49.67 -34.01 16.88
#